data_AF-A0A810NDX2-F1
#
_entry.id   AF-A0A810NDX2-F1
#
_cell.length_a   1.000
_cell.length_b   1.000
_cell.length_c   1.000
_cell.angle_alpha   90.00
_cell.angle_beta   90.00
_cell.angle_gamma   90.00
#
_symmetry.space_group_name_H-M   'P 1'
#
loop_
_entity.id
_entity.type
_entity.pdbx_description
1 polymer ?
#
loop_
_entity_poly.entity_id
_entity_poly.type
_entity_poly.pdbx_seq_one_letter_code
_entity_poly.pdbx_strand_id
1 'polypeptide(L)'
;MSNEDNPRWSKGRRVAGALTGLVLGGAAFLLPTGVASAAPDGLPPLPANAKDIALEHSRIPSGAQKATAPMPVAGTNGAAFSGRATIKTGDSRIIGGGEPADPADHPGVVAVRSYFVAWDEDGNAGWYYSTCTGTVLSSTKVLTAAHCNVDLPFGTTFVIAGVADAREGVSWSTGQVARVGSTWTDQRYNYKAQYDAWVAHATPPPPLHDVSVLTLKDPLNSAYTPVTLADQGAAAPADGTMATIVGFGTTDPDGDTPAGVLHAAEVPVQQNSDCTATYGSIFNTTAMMCAGSPNASTPENGVDTCHGDSGGPIFVDGKQIGVTSWGYDPCASTYGVYARVSSYSNDIKADITRNGLVNLDWTGDGHSDFLVRCKTTGWACAASGRVVMVSGSGLGTDGFGGISGYDFGSFGGGWNIYTKLMRVTSWNNDKKPSIIARDANGGLWQYKIDEDATDANNAPFYPRIKIGSGWNMFNDIMVTNNWMGDGMPNLMGRKPNGELWIYTSDGMGGWKNPSGTKIGTGWGMFNTILTPGSWQGDGFQTLLGRKPDGRLYMYNSNGAGGWQNPSGTQIGSGWQMFTTFMSPGDWNGDDMIDLMGVKSDGTVRLYTTNGKAGWIDGAGKVIDTDWQIFDRVF
;
A
#
# COMPACT_ATOMS: atom_id res chain seq x y z
N MET A 1 31.75 71.09 23.63
CA MET A 1 33.13 71.14 23.08
C MET A 1 33.58 69.70 22.82
N SER A 2 33.65 69.33 21.51
CA SER A 2 34.44 68.28 20.82
C SER A 2 34.94 67.02 21.56
N ASN A 3 35.02 65.80 21.02
CA ASN A 3 34.65 65.10 19.77
C ASN A 3 34.97 63.60 20.03
N GLU A 4 34.18 62.67 19.45
CA GLU A 4 34.54 61.38 18.77
C GLU A 4 35.64 60.44 19.36
N ASP A 5 35.61 59.09 19.32
CA ASP A 5 34.88 58.12 18.50
C ASP A 5 34.99 56.67 19.06
N ASN A 6 34.13 55.78 18.55
CA ASN A 6 33.98 54.31 18.74
C ASN A 6 35.20 53.49 18.18
N PRO A 7 35.33 52.12 18.24
CA PRO A 7 34.26 51.11 18.20
C PRO A 7 34.38 49.80 19.03
N ARG A 8 33.17 49.30 19.36
CA ARG A 8 32.66 47.90 19.32
C ARG A 8 33.09 46.87 20.37
N TRP A 9 32.13 46.59 21.24
CA TRP A 9 32.11 45.60 22.31
C TRP A 9 31.46 44.28 21.89
N SER A 10 31.97 43.15 22.37
CA SER A 10 31.17 41.94 22.51
C SER A 10 31.59 41.08 23.71
N LYS A 11 30.58 40.41 24.26
CA LYS A 11 30.56 39.23 25.15
C LYS A 11 30.51 39.49 26.67
N GLY A 12 29.26 39.59 27.14
CA GLY A 12 28.89 39.57 28.56
C GLY A 12 28.93 38.17 29.20
N ARG A 13 29.26 38.21 30.50
CA ARG A 13 29.48 37.12 31.48
C ARG A 13 28.16 36.51 32.00
N ARG A 14 28.08 35.17 32.10
CA ARG A 14 28.11 34.30 33.32
C ARG A 14 27.18 34.68 34.48
N VAL A 15 26.31 33.74 34.87
CA VAL A 15 26.06 33.33 36.27
C VAL A 15 25.81 31.82 36.31
N ALA A 16 26.36 31.16 37.34
CA ALA A 16 26.38 29.72 37.58
C ALA A 16 25.14 29.20 38.32
N GLY A 17 24.78 27.93 38.09
CA GLY A 17 23.81 27.19 38.87
C GLY A 17 23.86 25.67 38.60
N ALA A 18 24.35 24.93 39.61
CA ALA A 18 24.10 23.53 39.95
C ALA A 18 24.15 22.41 38.88
N LEU A 19 25.07 21.46 39.13
CA LEU A 19 25.11 20.14 38.52
C LEU A 19 23.85 19.32 38.82
N THR A 20 23.17 18.85 37.77
CA THR A 20 22.43 17.58 37.77
C THR A 20 22.46 16.97 36.37
N GLY A 21 23.09 15.78 36.28
CA GLY A 21 22.69 14.67 35.42
C GLY A 21 22.61 14.92 33.91
N LEU A 22 23.75 14.85 33.25
CA LEU A 22 23.86 14.57 31.82
C LEU A 22 23.45 13.12 31.56
N VAL A 23 22.31 12.88 30.91
CA VAL A 23 22.10 11.69 30.07
C VAL A 23 21.52 12.19 28.74
N LEU A 24 22.43 12.58 27.85
CA LEU A 24 22.19 12.60 26.41
C LEU A 24 22.15 11.13 25.95
N GLY A 25 21.01 10.49 26.17
CA GLY A 25 20.65 9.25 25.49
C GLY A 25 19.77 9.62 24.31
N GLY A 26 20.36 10.19 23.26
CA GLY A 26 19.71 10.29 21.97
C GLY A 26 19.51 8.87 21.44
N ALA A 27 18.41 8.23 21.81
CA ALA A 27 17.85 7.19 20.98
C ALA A 27 17.40 7.89 19.70
N ALA A 28 18.25 7.82 18.67
CA ALA A 28 17.74 7.91 17.32
C ALA A 28 16.66 6.83 17.25
N PHE A 29 15.40 7.24 17.33
CA PHE A 29 14.28 6.40 16.94
C PHE A 29 14.54 6.09 15.47
N LEU A 30 15.14 4.93 15.20
CA LEU A 30 15.04 4.31 13.91
C LEU A 30 13.56 4.00 13.75
N LEU A 31 12.86 4.88 13.04
CA LEU A 31 11.52 4.59 12.56
C LEU A 31 11.60 3.23 11.86
N PRO A 32 10.72 2.26 12.18
CA PRO A 32 10.63 1.04 11.41
C PRO A 32 10.08 1.41 10.03
N THR A 33 10.97 1.71 9.09
CA THR A 33 10.63 1.89 7.67
C THR A 33 10.87 0.55 6.97
N GLY A 34 9.86 -0.33 7.01
CA GLY A 34 9.98 -1.65 6.41
C GLY A 34 8.65 -2.15 5.86
N VAL A 35 8.26 -1.64 4.70
CA VAL A 35 7.24 -2.22 3.81
C VAL A 35 7.94 -3.17 2.82
N ALA A 36 7.32 -4.32 2.50
CA ALA A 36 7.90 -5.37 1.66
C ALA A 36 8.11 -4.94 0.20
N SER A 37 8.86 -5.70 -0.60
CA SER A 37 9.46 -5.31 -1.89
C SER A 37 8.53 -5.31 -3.11
N ALA A 38 8.62 -4.31 -4.00
CA ALA A 38 7.82 -4.24 -5.23
C ALA A 38 8.40 -5.10 -6.37
N ALA A 39 7.63 -5.20 -7.47
CA ALA A 39 7.97 -5.90 -8.70
C ALA A 39 9.32 -5.48 -9.34
N PRO A 40 9.90 -6.39 -10.17
CA PRO A 40 11.15 -6.19 -10.91
C PRO A 40 11.20 -4.94 -11.80
N ASP A 41 12.41 -4.51 -12.12
CA ASP A 41 12.67 -3.55 -13.18
C ASP A 41 12.27 -4.11 -14.56
N GLY A 42 11.30 -3.46 -15.20
CA GLY A 42 10.79 -3.77 -16.54
C GLY A 42 9.46 -4.53 -16.56
N LEU A 43 8.83 -4.66 -17.74
CA LEU A 43 7.59 -5.45 -17.86
C LEU A 43 7.96 -6.92 -17.68
N PRO A 44 7.53 -7.60 -16.60
CA PRO A 44 7.84 -9.01 -16.44
C PRO A 44 7.12 -9.81 -17.54
N PRO A 45 7.67 -10.94 -17.99
CA PRO A 45 6.94 -11.79 -18.91
C PRO A 45 5.60 -12.15 -18.29
N LEU A 46 4.56 -12.12 -19.10
CA LEU A 46 3.22 -12.47 -18.65
C LEU A 46 3.24 -13.90 -18.08
N PRO A 47 2.63 -14.14 -16.92
CA PRO A 47 2.47 -15.49 -16.39
C PRO A 47 1.84 -16.41 -17.44
N ALA A 48 2.29 -17.67 -17.52
CA ALA A 48 1.78 -18.63 -18.51
C ALA A 48 0.25 -18.87 -18.41
N ASN A 49 -0.30 -18.62 -17.23
CA ASN A 49 -1.72 -18.70 -16.87
C ASN A 49 -2.40 -17.33 -16.82
N ALA A 50 -1.78 -16.25 -17.30
CA ALA A 50 -2.38 -14.91 -17.26
C ALA A 50 -3.83 -14.96 -17.73
N LYS A 51 -4.10 -15.75 -18.80
CA LYS A 51 -5.43 -16.00 -19.44
C LYS A 51 -6.55 -16.42 -18.52
N ASP A 52 -6.21 -16.99 -17.37
CA ASP A 52 -7.20 -17.51 -16.46
C ASP A 52 -7.58 -16.46 -15.38
N ILE A 53 -6.89 -15.32 -15.32
CA ILE A 53 -6.95 -14.40 -14.17
C ILE A 53 -6.86 -12.90 -14.51
N ALA A 54 -6.51 -12.48 -15.74
CA ALA A 54 -6.49 -11.04 -16.05
C ALA A 54 -7.88 -10.47 -16.37
N LEU A 55 -7.97 -9.15 -16.40
CA LEU A 55 -9.22 -8.42 -16.63
C LEU A 55 -9.64 -8.44 -18.09
N GLU A 56 -10.92 -8.65 -18.35
CA GLU A 56 -11.52 -8.47 -19.66
C GLU A 56 -11.36 -7.02 -20.16
N HIS A 57 -11.25 -6.82 -21.47
CA HIS A 57 -11.12 -5.49 -22.08
C HIS A 57 -12.20 -4.50 -21.58
N SER A 58 -13.43 -5.00 -21.42
CA SER A 58 -14.59 -4.26 -20.88
C SER A 58 -14.46 -3.82 -19.42
N ARG A 59 -13.38 -4.22 -18.73
CA ARG A 59 -13.04 -3.88 -17.34
C ARG A 59 -11.78 -3.03 -17.23
N ILE A 60 -11.15 -2.65 -18.35
CA ILE A 60 -10.00 -1.76 -18.34
C ILE A 60 -10.48 -0.37 -17.88
N PRO A 61 -9.86 0.24 -16.85
CA PRO A 61 -10.18 1.60 -16.44
C PRO A 61 -10.12 2.57 -17.62
N SER A 62 -11.05 3.53 -17.66
CA SER A 62 -11.02 4.57 -18.70
C SER A 62 -9.69 5.33 -18.67
N GLY A 63 -9.18 5.68 -19.85
CA GLY A 63 -7.88 6.34 -20.02
C GLY A 63 -6.65 5.43 -19.83
N ALA A 64 -6.81 4.15 -19.48
CA ALA A 64 -5.69 3.22 -19.42
C ALA A 64 -5.16 2.87 -20.82
N GLN A 65 -3.85 2.67 -20.92
CA GLN A 65 -3.14 2.49 -22.18
C GLN A 65 -2.37 1.17 -22.16
N LYS A 66 -2.23 0.54 -23.32
CA LYS A 66 -1.38 -0.66 -23.46
C LYS A 66 0.07 -0.26 -23.23
N ALA A 67 0.75 -0.95 -22.32
CA ALA A 67 2.16 -0.69 -22.03
C ALA A 67 3.03 -1.16 -23.20
N THR A 68 3.93 -0.29 -23.65
CA THR A 68 4.87 -0.54 -24.75
C THR A 68 6.32 -0.41 -24.34
N ALA A 69 6.58 0.11 -23.14
CA ALA A 69 7.90 0.27 -22.56
C ALA A 69 8.02 -0.48 -21.22
N PRO A 70 9.26 -0.77 -20.78
CA PRO A 70 9.51 -1.34 -19.46
C PRO A 70 8.93 -0.48 -18.33
N MET A 71 8.59 -1.12 -17.20
CA MET A 71 8.21 -0.41 -15.98
C MET A 71 9.31 0.58 -15.51
N PRO A 72 8.94 1.64 -14.77
CA PRO A 72 9.87 2.57 -14.14
C PRO A 72 10.90 1.88 -13.25
N VAL A 73 12.17 2.28 -13.36
CA VAL A 73 13.19 1.92 -12.37
C VAL A 73 13.15 2.90 -11.21
N ALA A 74 13.02 2.38 -9.99
CA ALA A 74 12.98 3.20 -8.78
C ALA A 74 14.33 3.87 -8.50
N GLY A 75 14.31 5.11 -8.04
CA GLY A 75 15.52 5.84 -7.68
C GLY A 75 15.46 7.33 -8.00
N THR A 76 16.51 8.03 -7.57
CA THR A 76 16.77 9.42 -7.94
C THR A 76 17.49 9.45 -9.28
N ASN A 77 16.86 10.07 -10.27
CA ASN A 77 17.31 9.95 -11.66
C ASN A 77 18.06 11.19 -12.16
N GLY A 78 18.07 12.29 -11.39
CA GLY A 78 18.89 13.47 -11.67
C GLY A 78 18.52 14.69 -10.81
N ALA A 79 18.33 15.85 -11.46
CA ALA A 79 17.88 17.07 -10.77
C ALA A 79 16.51 16.87 -10.13
N ALA A 80 16.19 17.65 -9.10
CA ALA A 80 14.90 17.54 -8.41
C ALA A 80 13.69 17.80 -9.34
N PHE A 81 13.85 18.69 -10.33
CA PHE A 81 12.77 19.10 -11.24
C PHE A 81 13.25 19.17 -12.69
N SER A 82 12.37 18.78 -13.63
CA SER A 82 12.65 18.76 -15.08
C SER A 82 12.53 20.12 -15.78
N GLY A 83 11.97 21.14 -15.12
CA GLY A 83 11.42 22.31 -15.79
C GLY A 83 10.19 21.96 -16.64
N ARG A 84 9.59 22.94 -17.33
CA ARG A 84 8.40 22.75 -18.17
C ARG A 84 8.62 21.74 -19.32
N ALA A 85 7.57 20.98 -19.64
CA ALA A 85 7.58 20.06 -20.77
C ALA A 85 7.66 20.81 -22.12
N THR A 86 8.42 20.25 -23.06
CA THR A 86 8.41 20.76 -24.45
C THR A 86 7.30 20.04 -25.22
N ILE A 87 6.26 20.79 -25.63
CA ILE A 87 5.21 20.26 -26.48
C ILE A 87 5.61 20.43 -27.97
N LYS A 88 5.42 19.38 -28.79
CA LYS A 88 5.63 19.47 -30.25
C LYS A 88 4.49 20.29 -30.88
N THR A 89 4.82 21.16 -31.84
CA THR A 89 3.83 21.92 -32.62
C THR A 89 2.78 20.98 -33.24
N GLY A 90 1.55 21.03 -32.71
CA GLY A 90 0.44 20.16 -33.13
C GLY A 90 -0.42 19.66 -31.95
N ASP A 91 0.17 19.50 -30.77
CA ASP A 91 -0.51 19.01 -29.56
C ASP A 91 -1.19 20.16 -28.77
N SER A 92 -1.82 21.11 -29.47
CA SER A 92 -2.26 22.35 -28.84
C SER A 92 -3.57 22.18 -28.06
N ARG A 93 -3.45 22.51 -26.76
CA ARG A 93 -4.43 23.04 -25.80
C ARG A 93 -4.93 22.04 -24.76
N ILE A 94 -4.86 22.49 -23.51
CA ILE A 94 -5.67 22.06 -22.37
C ILE A 94 -7.15 22.15 -22.76
N ILE A 95 -8.01 21.40 -22.07
CA ILE A 95 -9.41 21.80 -21.93
C ILE A 95 -9.42 23.14 -21.17
N GLY A 96 -9.32 24.24 -21.93
CA GLY A 96 -9.41 25.64 -21.53
C GLY A 96 -8.32 26.24 -20.61
N GLY A 97 -7.28 25.52 -20.18
CA GLY A 97 -6.08 26.06 -19.49
C GLY A 97 -4.86 26.36 -20.39
N GLY A 98 -3.78 26.92 -19.83
CA GLY A 98 -2.60 27.44 -20.56
C GLY A 98 -1.47 26.45 -20.96
N GLU A 99 -0.22 26.92 -21.00
CA GLU A 99 0.98 26.12 -21.29
C GLU A 99 1.25 25.03 -20.22
N PRO A 100 2.06 23.99 -20.50
CA PRO A 100 2.56 23.07 -19.47
C PRO A 100 3.06 23.79 -18.22
N ALA A 101 2.69 23.25 -17.06
CA ALA A 101 3.14 23.75 -15.78
C ALA A 101 4.59 23.33 -15.52
N ASP A 102 5.29 24.14 -14.73
CA ASP A 102 6.62 23.76 -14.23
C ASP A 102 6.42 22.95 -12.93
N PRO A 103 6.96 21.72 -12.82
CA PRO A 103 6.86 20.95 -11.59
C PRO A 103 7.52 21.63 -10.39
N ALA A 104 8.44 22.59 -10.61
CA ALA A 104 9.01 23.41 -9.53
C ALA A 104 8.01 24.41 -8.92
N ASP A 105 6.97 24.81 -9.66
CA ASP A 105 5.88 25.67 -9.15
C ASP A 105 4.88 24.86 -8.31
N HIS A 106 4.85 23.54 -8.49
CA HIS A 106 3.97 22.60 -7.79
C HIS A 106 4.76 21.41 -7.20
N PRO A 107 5.74 21.67 -6.32
CA PRO A 107 6.71 20.66 -5.86
C PRO A 107 6.08 19.50 -5.08
N GLY A 108 4.84 19.67 -4.61
CA GLY A 108 4.07 18.64 -3.91
C GLY A 108 3.15 17.82 -4.82
N VAL A 109 3.10 18.06 -6.13
CA VAL A 109 2.25 17.31 -7.08
C VAL A 109 3.07 16.26 -7.81
N VAL A 110 2.56 15.03 -7.85
CA VAL A 110 3.26 13.86 -8.40
C VAL A 110 2.34 13.06 -9.30
N ALA A 111 2.90 12.32 -10.26
CA ALA A 111 2.14 11.33 -11.01
C ALA A 111 2.09 10.01 -10.22
N VAL A 112 0.95 9.35 -10.23
CA VAL A 112 0.75 8.00 -9.70
C VAL A 112 0.55 7.09 -10.91
N ARG A 113 1.38 6.06 -11.03
CA ARG A 113 1.44 5.20 -12.20
C ARG A 113 1.21 3.76 -11.80
N SER A 114 0.13 3.18 -12.31
CA SER A 114 -0.30 1.83 -11.95
C SER A 114 -0.25 0.94 -13.18
N TYR A 115 0.52 -0.15 -13.14
CA TYR A 115 0.57 -1.17 -14.18
C TYR A 115 -0.28 -2.37 -13.78
N PHE A 116 -0.88 -3.06 -14.74
CA PHE A 116 -1.70 -4.26 -14.50
C PHE A 116 -1.85 -5.09 -15.78
N VAL A 117 -2.37 -6.32 -15.66
CA VAL A 117 -2.62 -7.19 -16.82
C VAL A 117 -4.10 -7.14 -17.22
N ALA A 118 -4.37 -7.04 -18.53
CA ALA A 118 -5.71 -7.14 -19.11
C ALA A 118 -5.71 -7.82 -20.49
N TRP A 119 -6.88 -8.26 -20.95
CA TRP A 119 -7.13 -8.79 -22.29
C TRP A 119 -7.51 -7.68 -23.25
N ASP A 120 -7.04 -7.73 -24.49
CA ASP A 120 -7.63 -6.95 -25.58
C ASP A 120 -8.89 -7.63 -26.16
N GLU A 121 -9.58 -6.96 -27.09
CA GLU A 121 -10.79 -7.46 -27.75
C GLU A 121 -10.57 -8.79 -28.48
N ASP A 122 -9.34 -9.07 -28.89
CA ASP A 122 -8.93 -10.31 -29.55
C ASP A 122 -8.63 -11.45 -28.55
N GLY A 123 -8.75 -11.19 -27.24
CA GLY A 123 -8.51 -12.15 -26.18
C GLY A 123 -7.02 -12.40 -25.89
N ASN A 124 -6.13 -11.48 -26.25
CA ASN A 124 -4.70 -11.56 -25.91
C ASN A 124 -4.40 -10.77 -24.64
N ALA A 125 -3.65 -11.37 -23.70
CA ALA A 125 -3.18 -10.62 -22.55
C ALA A 125 -2.09 -9.63 -22.95
N GLY A 126 -2.13 -8.46 -22.33
CA GLY A 126 -1.08 -7.48 -22.37
C GLY A 126 -0.93 -6.80 -21.00
N TRP A 127 0.21 -6.15 -20.84
CA TRP A 127 0.40 -5.15 -19.80
C TRP A 127 -0.28 -3.86 -20.22
N TYR A 128 -0.98 -3.25 -19.27
CA TYR A 128 -1.62 -1.95 -19.39
C TYR A 128 -1.17 -1.07 -18.23
N TYR A 129 -1.37 0.23 -18.36
CA TYR A 129 -1.15 1.17 -17.29
C TYR A 129 -2.26 2.21 -17.23
N SER A 130 -2.49 2.75 -16.04
CA SER A 130 -3.24 3.99 -15.83
C SER A 130 -2.31 5.04 -15.20
N THR A 131 -2.54 6.30 -15.58
CA THR A 131 -1.94 7.46 -14.92
C THR A 131 -3.00 8.08 -14.03
N CYS A 132 -2.61 8.46 -12.83
CA CYS A 132 -3.32 9.32 -11.92
C CYS A 132 -2.39 10.43 -11.45
N THR A 133 -2.93 11.35 -10.66
CA THR A 133 -2.20 12.39 -9.95
C THR A 133 -2.27 12.14 -8.45
N GLY A 134 -1.29 12.63 -7.71
CA GLY A 134 -1.28 12.61 -6.25
C GLY A 134 -0.58 13.82 -5.67
N THR A 135 -0.60 13.94 -4.34
CA THR A 135 0.08 14.99 -3.60
C THR A 135 0.93 14.48 -2.45
N VAL A 136 2.11 15.07 -2.28
CA VAL A 136 3.03 14.73 -1.20
C VAL A 136 2.45 15.21 0.13
N LEU A 137 2.33 14.30 1.10
CA LEU A 137 1.96 14.59 2.49
C LEU A 137 3.16 14.53 3.44
N SER A 138 4.16 13.70 3.09
CA SER A 138 5.45 13.60 3.75
C SER A 138 6.45 12.95 2.78
N SER A 139 7.71 12.81 3.16
CA SER A 139 8.70 12.09 2.32
C SER A 139 8.27 10.65 2.00
N THR A 140 7.34 10.03 2.73
CA THR A 140 6.91 8.64 2.53
C THR A 140 5.41 8.50 2.34
N LYS A 141 4.66 9.59 2.18
CA LYS A 141 3.20 9.56 2.10
C LYS A 141 2.69 10.42 0.95
N VAL A 142 1.86 9.85 0.09
CA VAL A 142 1.23 10.55 -1.04
C VAL A 142 -0.28 10.35 -0.98
N LEU A 143 -1.07 11.43 -1.02
CA LEU A 143 -2.53 11.40 -1.13
C LEU A 143 -2.94 11.24 -2.59
N THR A 144 -3.91 10.38 -2.86
CA THR A 144 -4.54 10.22 -4.17
C THR A 144 -5.99 9.75 -3.99
N ALA A 145 -6.69 9.44 -5.09
CA ALA A 145 -8.03 8.86 -5.05
C ALA A 145 -7.93 7.35 -4.77
N ALA A 146 -8.94 6.76 -4.13
CA ALA A 146 -8.95 5.33 -3.85
C ALA A 146 -8.91 4.50 -5.14
N HIS A 147 -9.65 4.93 -6.17
CA HIS A 147 -9.68 4.25 -7.46
C HIS A 147 -8.36 4.32 -8.27
N CYS A 148 -7.39 5.13 -7.83
CA CYS A 148 -6.07 5.19 -8.44
C CYS A 148 -5.14 4.07 -7.97
N ASN A 149 -5.49 3.40 -6.86
CA ASN A 149 -4.82 2.20 -6.43
C ASN A 149 -5.28 1.05 -7.32
N VAL A 150 -4.33 0.24 -7.79
CA VAL A 150 -4.66 -0.92 -8.62
C VAL A 150 -5.13 -2.06 -7.74
N ASP A 151 -6.45 -2.27 -7.72
CA ASP A 151 -7.09 -3.49 -7.21
C ASP A 151 -7.04 -4.65 -8.24
N LEU A 152 -6.09 -4.57 -9.20
CA LEU A 152 -6.12 -5.32 -10.45
C LEU A 152 -5.04 -6.42 -10.47
N PRO A 153 -5.29 -7.55 -11.16
CA PRO A 153 -4.36 -8.69 -11.17
C PRO A 153 -2.94 -8.31 -11.60
N PHE A 154 -1.95 -8.74 -10.80
CA PHE A 154 -0.53 -8.49 -11.03
C PHE A 154 -0.16 -7.01 -11.12
N GLY A 155 -0.81 -6.19 -10.29
CA GLY A 155 -0.62 -4.75 -10.28
C GLY A 155 0.76 -4.32 -9.78
N THR A 156 1.27 -3.17 -10.24
CA THR A 156 2.40 -2.49 -9.60
C THR A 156 2.20 -0.98 -9.63
N THR A 157 2.40 -0.32 -8.49
CA THR A 157 2.18 1.13 -8.34
C THR A 157 3.47 1.88 -8.07
N PHE A 158 3.69 2.96 -8.83
CA PHE A 158 4.81 3.88 -8.68
C PHE A 158 4.34 5.32 -8.48
N VAL A 159 5.14 6.09 -7.75
CA VAL A 159 5.05 7.55 -7.70
C VAL A 159 6.20 8.13 -8.51
N ILE A 160 5.89 9.02 -9.44
CA ILE A 160 6.86 9.74 -10.27
C ILE A 160 6.79 11.22 -9.90
N ALA A 161 7.86 11.72 -9.27
CA ALA A 161 7.95 13.06 -8.72
C ALA A 161 8.93 13.94 -9.51
N GLY A 162 8.62 15.23 -9.62
CA GLY A 162 9.52 16.24 -10.18
C GLY A 162 9.62 16.28 -11.71
N VAL A 163 8.75 15.54 -12.41
CA VAL A 163 8.69 15.53 -13.88
C VAL A 163 7.56 16.41 -14.39
N ALA A 164 7.78 17.09 -15.52
CA ALA A 164 6.72 17.74 -16.29
C ALA A 164 6.07 16.81 -17.31
N ASP A 165 6.70 15.67 -17.59
CA ASP A 165 6.21 14.66 -18.54
C ASP A 165 6.47 13.25 -17.99
N ALA A 166 5.42 12.65 -17.48
CA ALA A 166 5.32 11.29 -16.93
C ALA A 166 4.84 10.27 -17.97
N ARG A 167 4.75 10.62 -19.27
CA ARG A 167 4.32 9.68 -20.31
C ARG A 167 5.33 8.56 -20.50
N GLU A 168 4.82 7.42 -21.00
CA GLU A 168 5.65 6.26 -21.31
C GLU A 168 6.71 6.59 -22.37
N GLY A 169 7.91 6.04 -22.23
CA GLY A 169 9.02 6.24 -23.17
C GLY A 169 9.76 7.57 -23.04
N VAL A 170 9.31 8.46 -22.14
CA VAL A 170 10.03 9.69 -21.78
C VAL A 170 11.10 9.37 -20.74
N SER A 171 12.27 9.99 -20.88
CA SER A 171 13.32 9.86 -19.87
C SER A 171 12.97 10.70 -18.64
N TRP A 172 12.70 10.04 -17.51
CA TRP A 172 12.56 10.70 -16.20
C TRP A 172 13.91 10.90 -15.51
N SER A 173 14.97 11.17 -16.29
CA SER A 173 16.32 11.50 -15.80
C SER A 173 16.39 12.80 -15.00
N THR A 174 15.25 13.46 -14.80
CA THR A 174 15.06 14.59 -13.89
C THR A 174 13.84 14.22 -13.07
N GLY A 175 13.96 14.18 -11.75
CA GLY A 175 12.92 13.67 -10.87
C GLY A 175 13.33 12.44 -10.05
N GLN A 176 12.31 11.80 -9.47
CA GLN A 176 12.44 10.59 -8.67
C GLN A 176 11.29 9.64 -8.97
N VAL A 177 11.60 8.36 -9.09
CA VAL A 177 10.61 7.27 -9.11
C VAL A 177 10.66 6.57 -7.75
N ALA A 178 9.51 6.42 -7.09
CA ALA A 178 9.38 5.75 -5.81
C ALA A 178 8.34 4.63 -5.89
N ARG A 179 8.66 3.47 -5.30
CA ARG A 179 7.72 2.35 -5.19
C ARG A 179 6.72 2.58 -4.07
N VAL A 180 5.48 2.12 -4.26
CA VAL A 180 4.45 2.07 -3.22
C VAL A 180 4.52 0.72 -2.51
N GLY A 181 4.42 0.70 -1.17
CA GLY A 181 4.51 -0.53 -0.38
C GLY A 181 3.38 -0.83 0.59
N SER A 182 2.58 0.17 0.94
CA SER A 182 1.25 -0.06 1.49
C SER A 182 0.33 1.06 1.06
N THR A 183 -0.96 0.84 1.17
CA THR A 183 -1.97 1.86 0.93
C THR A 183 -2.94 1.88 2.10
N TRP A 184 -3.36 3.08 2.49
CA TRP A 184 -4.53 3.28 3.33
C TRP A 184 -5.64 3.79 2.44
N THR A 185 -6.77 3.12 2.41
CA THR A 185 -7.98 3.52 1.70
C THR A 185 -9.10 3.72 2.70
N ASP A 186 -9.91 4.77 2.52
CA ASP A 186 -11.06 5.00 3.38
C ASP A 186 -11.99 3.77 3.36
N GLN A 187 -12.23 3.19 4.53
CA GLN A 187 -13.00 1.95 4.66
C GLN A 187 -14.48 2.08 4.29
N ARG A 188 -14.97 3.30 4.06
CA ARG A 188 -16.30 3.55 3.51
C ARG A 188 -16.31 3.53 1.98
N TYR A 189 -15.16 3.47 1.33
CA TYR A 189 -15.05 3.23 -0.11
C TYR A 189 -15.69 1.88 -0.44
N ASN A 190 -16.71 1.92 -1.29
CA ASN A 190 -17.55 0.77 -1.58
C ASN A 190 -17.41 0.37 -3.03
N TYR A 191 -16.29 -0.28 -3.34
CA TYR A 191 -16.01 -0.75 -4.69
C TYR A 191 -16.98 -1.84 -5.15
N LYS A 192 -17.47 -2.70 -4.24
CA LYS A 192 -18.46 -3.74 -4.54
C LYS A 192 -19.72 -3.17 -5.16
N ALA A 193 -20.21 -2.00 -4.73
CA ALA A 193 -21.41 -1.44 -5.34
C ALA A 193 -21.19 -1.04 -6.80
N GLN A 194 -19.99 -0.57 -7.15
CA GLN A 194 -19.59 -0.31 -8.52
C GLN A 194 -19.45 -1.61 -9.30
N TYR A 195 -18.76 -2.60 -8.72
CA TYR A 195 -18.58 -3.93 -9.31
C TYR A 195 -19.91 -4.65 -9.56
N ASP A 196 -20.82 -4.68 -8.59
CA ASP A 196 -22.13 -5.34 -8.70
C ASP A 196 -22.98 -4.70 -9.81
N ALA A 197 -22.99 -3.37 -9.89
CA ALA A 197 -23.68 -2.65 -10.95
C ALA A 197 -23.08 -3.00 -12.32
N TRP A 198 -21.76 -3.04 -12.43
CA TRP A 198 -21.07 -3.46 -13.64
C TRP A 198 -21.43 -4.90 -14.05
N VAL A 199 -21.36 -5.87 -13.14
CA VAL A 199 -21.77 -7.27 -13.41
C VAL A 199 -23.24 -7.35 -13.86
N ALA A 200 -24.10 -6.51 -13.27
CA ALA A 200 -25.51 -6.42 -13.62
C ALA A 200 -25.77 -5.64 -14.92
N HIS A 201 -24.73 -5.15 -15.62
CA HIS A 201 -24.84 -4.25 -16.77
C HIS A 201 -25.73 -3.02 -16.48
N ALA A 202 -25.64 -2.53 -15.25
CA ALA A 202 -26.34 -1.35 -14.76
C ALA A 202 -25.38 -0.16 -14.66
N THR A 203 -25.91 1.05 -14.61
CA THR A 203 -25.12 2.25 -14.35
C THR A 203 -24.49 2.16 -12.96
N PRO A 204 -23.15 2.20 -12.83
CA PRO A 204 -22.51 2.13 -11.53
C PRO A 204 -22.84 3.38 -10.69
N PRO A 205 -23.00 3.23 -9.36
CA PRO A 205 -23.01 4.39 -8.48
C PRO A 205 -21.65 5.11 -8.56
N PRO A 206 -21.60 6.42 -8.28
CA PRO A 206 -20.33 7.14 -8.28
C PRO A 206 -19.40 6.61 -7.18
N PRO A 207 -18.08 6.79 -7.34
CA PRO A 207 -17.14 6.48 -6.28
C PRO A 207 -17.36 7.44 -5.10
N LEU A 208 -17.78 6.88 -3.96
CA LEU A 208 -17.98 7.60 -2.71
C LEU A 208 -16.83 7.28 -1.75
N HIS A 209 -16.35 8.26 -0.99
CA HIS A 209 -15.19 8.10 -0.10
C HIS A 209 -13.91 7.72 -0.85
N ASP A 210 -13.75 8.30 -2.04
CA ASP A 210 -12.67 8.02 -2.98
C ASP A 210 -11.37 8.72 -2.60
N VAL A 211 -10.76 8.26 -1.51
CA VAL A 211 -9.54 8.81 -0.93
C VAL A 211 -8.62 7.70 -0.47
N SER A 212 -7.33 7.81 -0.83
CA SER A 212 -6.29 6.92 -0.35
C SER A 212 -4.97 7.64 -0.10
N VAL A 213 -4.16 7.07 0.80
CA VAL A 213 -2.78 7.47 1.07
C VAL A 213 -1.85 6.31 0.73
N LEU A 214 -0.91 6.57 -0.17
CA LEU A 214 0.17 5.68 -0.54
C LEU A 214 1.33 5.82 0.45
N THR A 215 1.80 4.71 1.01
CA THR A 215 3.05 4.63 1.76
C THR A 215 4.18 4.20 0.83
N LEU A 216 5.21 5.04 0.70
CA LEU A 216 6.31 4.81 -0.22
C LEU A 216 7.42 3.96 0.42
N LYS A 217 7.97 3.02 -0.35
CA LYS A 217 9.19 2.25 0.01
C LYS A 217 10.43 3.12 -0.07
N ASP A 218 10.48 3.96 -1.11
CA ASP A 218 11.59 4.84 -1.41
C ASP A 218 11.20 6.27 -0.99
N PRO A 219 11.77 6.82 0.11
CA PRO A 219 11.43 8.16 0.53
C PRO A 219 11.76 9.20 -0.53
N LEU A 220 10.81 10.09 -0.78
CA LEU A 220 10.95 11.25 -1.66
C LEU A 220 12.02 12.22 -1.14
N ASN A 221 12.77 12.81 -2.06
CA ASN A 221 13.70 13.89 -1.80
C ASN A 221 12.98 15.08 -1.13
N SER A 222 13.66 15.76 -0.21
CA SER A 222 13.13 16.95 0.48
C SER A 222 12.74 18.11 -0.43
N ALA A 223 13.18 18.11 -1.70
CA ALA A 223 12.75 19.06 -2.71
C ALA A 223 11.25 18.93 -3.05
N TYR A 224 10.66 17.75 -2.86
CA TYR A 224 9.23 17.51 -3.04
C TYR A 224 8.51 17.86 -1.73
N THR A 225 7.99 19.08 -1.65
CA THR A 225 7.47 19.62 -0.39
C THR A 225 6.03 19.21 -0.13
N PRO A 226 5.68 18.80 1.11
CA PRO A 226 4.30 18.46 1.44
C PRO A 226 3.30 19.59 1.21
N VAL A 227 2.11 19.23 0.74
CA VAL A 227 0.98 20.15 0.62
C VAL A 227 0.29 20.39 1.96
N THR A 228 -0.39 21.52 2.10
CA THR A 228 -1.23 21.79 3.27
C THR A 228 -2.66 21.35 2.97
N LEU A 229 -3.24 20.48 3.80
CA LEU A 229 -4.63 20.05 3.67
C LEU A 229 -5.60 21.04 4.33
N ALA A 230 -6.82 21.15 3.80
CA ALA A 230 -7.93 21.73 4.53
C ALA A 230 -8.17 21.00 5.85
N ASP A 231 -8.55 21.74 6.90
CA ASP A 231 -8.83 21.15 8.20
C ASP A 231 -10.13 20.35 8.21
N GLN A 232 -10.24 19.39 9.14
CA GLN A 232 -11.47 18.61 9.31
C GLN A 232 -12.64 19.56 9.59
N GLY A 233 -13.73 19.39 8.83
CA GLY A 233 -14.94 20.20 8.98
C GLY A 233 -14.77 21.67 8.56
N ALA A 234 -13.67 22.03 7.89
CA ALA A 234 -13.53 23.36 7.30
C ALA A 234 -14.72 23.67 6.40
N ALA A 235 -15.22 24.90 6.50
CA ALA A 235 -16.32 25.38 5.66
C ALA A 235 -15.93 25.29 4.18
N ALA A 236 -16.91 24.95 3.34
CA ALA A 236 -16.71 25.01 1.89
C ALA A 236 -16.34 26.46 1.49
N PRO A 237 -15.46 26.63 0.49
CA PRO A 237 -15.24 27.94 -0.11
C PRO A 237 -16.55 28.57 -0.57
N ALA A 238 -16.58 29.90 -0.65
CA ALA A 238 -17.73 30.60 -1.22
C ALA A 238 -17.92 30.20 -2.70
N ASP A 239 -19.16 30.24 -3.16
CA ASP A 239 -19.48 29.99 -4.57
C ASP A 239 -18.68 30.92 -5.50
N GLY A 240 -18.15 30.38 -6.59
CA GLY A 240 -17.31 31.09 -7.54
C GLY A 240 -15.89 31.40 -7.04
N THR A 241 -15.48 30.93 -5.85
CA THR A 241 -14.07 31.05 -5.41
C THR A 241 -13.18 30.34 -6.42
N MET A 242 -12.22 31.06 -6.99
CA MET A 242 -11.25 30.47 -7.91
C MET A 242 -10.30 29.54 -7.16
N ALA A 243 -10.11 28.36 -7.74
CA ALA A 243 -9.25 27.32 -7.22
C ALA A 243 -8.30 26.84 -8.31
N THR A 244 -7.07 26.53 -7.90
CA THR A 244 -6.06 25.97 -8.79
C THR A 244 -6.19 24.45 -8.80
N ILE A 245 -6.48 23.86 -9.95
CA ILE A 245 -6.33 22.42 -10.21
C ILE A 245 -4.96 22.17 -10.84
N VAL A 246 -4.32 21.07 -10.45
CA VAL A 246 -2.99 20.69 -10.97
C VAL A 246 -2.96 19.19 -11.18
N GLY A 247 -2.48 18.71 -12.32
CA GLY A 247 -2.43 17.28 -12.58
C GLY A 247 -1.81 16.89 -13.90
N PHE A 248 -1.77 15.57 -14.12
CA PHE A 248 -1.16 14.93 -15.28
C PHE A 248 -2.21 14.45 -16.29
N GLY A 249 -3.44 14.95 -16.19
CA GLY A 249 -4.55 14.57 -17.05
C GLY A 249 -4.32 14.90 -18.52
N THR A 250 -5.04 14.15 -19.35
CA THR A 250 -5.13 14.45 -20.77
C THR A 250 -5.87 15.76 -21.01
N THR A 251 -5.49 16.43 -22.09
CA THR A 251 -6.13 17.66 -22.53
C THR A 251 -7.20 17.41 -23.61
N ASP A 252 -7.40 16.15 -23.97
CA ASP A 252 -8.46 15.73 -24.87
C ASP A 252 -9.75 15.50 -24.07
N PRO A 253 -10.85 16.21 -24.37
CA PRO A 253 -12.13 16.02 -23.68
C PRO A 253 -12.68 14.60 -23.80
N ASP A 254 -12.35 13.86 -24.86
CA ASP A 254 -12.81 12.48 -25.03
C ASP A 254 -11.91 11.47 -24.30
N GLY A 255 -10.76 11.90 -23.78
CA GLY A 255 -9.84 11.03 -23.05
C GLY A 255 -8.97 10.14 -23.93
N ASP A 256 -9.01 10.32 -25.25
CA ASP A 256 -8.38 9.43 -26.23
C ASP A 256 -6.85 9.59 -26.31
N THR A 257 -6.30 10.71 -25.84
CA THR A 257 -4.86 10.94 -25.84
C THR A 257 -4.19 10.58 -24.50
N PRO A 258 -2.96 10.03 -24.51
CA PRO A 258 -2.28 9.60 -23.29
C PRO A 258 -2.04 10.73 -22.30
N ALA A 259 -2.55 10.54 -21.07
CA ALA A 259 -2.25 11.37 -19.91
C ALA A 259 -0.76 11.26 -19.50
N GLY A 260 -0.22 12.35 -18.95
CA GLY A 260 1.12 12.36 -18.38
C GLY A 260 1.88 13.69 -18.48
N VAL A 261 1.34 14.74 -19.09
CA VAL A 261 1.98 16.08 -19.06
C VAL A 261 1.40 16.89 -17.91
N LEU A 262 2.25 17.54 -17.12
CA LEU A 262 1.81 18.35 -15.99
C LEU A 262 1.15 19.65 -16.47
N HIS A 263 -0.07 19.87 -16.03
CA HIS A 263 -0.87 21.06 -16.29
C HIS A 263 -1.40 21.67 -15.00
N ALA A 264 -1.72 22.96 -15.08
CA ALA A 264 -2.42 23.68 -14.02
C ALA A 264 -3.45 24.63 -14.64
N ALA A 265 -4.61 24.77 -13.99
CA ALA A 265 -5.68 25.66 -14.43
C ALA A 265 -6.45 26.25 -13.24
N GLU A 266 -7.13 27.38 -13.48
CA GLU A 266 -8.01 28.01 -12.50
C GLU A 266 -9.47 27.66 -12.83
N VAL A 267 -10.19 27.16 -11.84
CA VAL A 267 -11.61 26.79 -11.95
C VAL A 267 -12.41 27.36 -10.78
N PRO A 268 -13.65 27.85 -11.01
CA PRO A 268 -14.52 28.26 -9.92
C PRO A 268 -15.04 27.04 -9.16
N VAL A 269 -14.97 27.08 -7.84
CA VAL A 269 -15.68 26.15 -6.95
C VAL A 269 -17.18 26.46 -7.02
N GLN A 270 -18.00 25.42 -7.11
CA GLN A 270 -19.45 25.54 -7.17
C GLN A 270 -20.07 25.19 -5.82
N GLN A 271 -21.16 25.87 -5.48
CA GLN A 271 -21.97 25.53 -4.31
C GLN A 271 -22.67 24.16 -4.46
N ASN A 272 -22.90 23.50 -3.33
CA ASN A 272 -23.52 22.17 -3.27
C ASN A 272 -24.89 22.10 -3.96
N SER A 273 -25.67 23.18 -3.98
CA SER A 273 -26.97 23.20 -4.66
C SER A 273 -26.84 23.05 -6.17
N ASP A 274 -25.79 23.64 -6.77
CA ASP A 274 -25.59 23.58 -8.21
C ASP A 274 -25.03 22.22 -8.62
N CYS A 275 -24.10 21.67 -7.83
CA CYS A 275 -23.68 20.28 -7.99
C CYS A 275 -24.87 19.31 -7.86
N THR A 276 -25.75 19.52 -6.87
CA THR A 276 -26.95 18.67 -6.68
C THR A 276 -27.95 18.85 -7.83
N ALA A 277 -28.06 20.04 -8.41
CA ALA A 277 -28.91 20.26 -9.57
C ALA A 277 -28.39 19.52 -10.81
N THR A 278 -27.08 19.47 -11.01
CA THR A 278 -26.44 18.76 -12.13
C THR A 278 -26.49 17.24 -11.97
N TYR A 279 -26.11 16.72 -10.80
CA TYR A 279 -25.92 15.28 -10.60
C TYR A 279 -27.10 14.61 -9.88
N GLY A 280 -27.98 15.35 -9.23
CA GLY A 280 -29.08 14.78 -8.46
C GLY A 280 -28.57 13.94 -7.28
N SER A 281 -29.17 12.76 -7.09
CA SER A 281 -28.95 11.92 -5.90
C SER A 281 -27.58 11.24 -5.82
N ILE A 282 -26.80 11.26 -6.91
CA ILE A 282 -25.46 10.65 -6.91
C ILE A 282 -24.42 11.58 -6.25
N PHE A 283 -24.70 12.89 -6.16
CA PHE A 283 -23.80 13.84 -5.51
C PHE A 283 -24.04 13.90 -4.00
N ASN A 284 -23.02 13.51 -3.24
CA ASN A 284 -23.05 13.57 -1.78
C ASN A 284 -22.46 14.88 -1.26
N THR A 285 -23.30 15.81 -0.83
CA THR A 285 -22.89 17.15 -0.38
C THR A 285 -21.94 17.18 0.83
N THR A 286 -21.86 16.07 1.58
CA THR A 286 -20.96 15.93 2.73
C THR A 286 -19.60 15.38 2.29
N ALA A 287 -19.58 14.42 1.37
CA ALA A 287 -18.36 13.71 0.95
C ALA A 287 -17.71 14.31 -0.30
N MET A 288 -18.45 15.08 -1.10
CA MET A 288 -18.05 15.58 -2.41
C MET A 288 -18.15 17.11 -2.49
N MET A 289 -17.39 17.68 -3.42
CA MET A 289 -17.53 19.04 -3.93
C MET A 289 -17.41 19.01 -5.47
N CYS A 290 -17.88 20.05 -6.15
CA CYS A 290 -17.65 20.19 -7.58
C CYS A 290 -17.06 21.56 -7.94
N ALA A 291 -16.30 21.59 -9.03
CA ALA A 291 -15.65 22.78 -9.56
C ALA A 291 -15.50 22.65 -11.07
N GLY A 292 -15.30 23.75 -11.77
CA GLY A 292 -15.11 23.73 -13.22
C GLY A 292 -15.87 24.84 -13.93
N SER A 293 -15.47 25.10 -15.17
CA SER A 293 -16.16 26.00 -16.10
C SER A 293 -16.65 25.18 -17.30
N PRO A 294 -17.72 24.39 -17.16
CA PRO A 294 -18.13 23.47 -18.21
C PRO A 294 -18.67 24.18 -19.44
N ASN A 295 -18.47 23.56 -20.59
CA ASN A 295 -19.08 23.95 -21.84
C ASN A 295 -19.66 22.74 -22.56
N ALA A 296 -20.92 22.43 -22.30
CA ALA A 296 -21.58 21.25 -22.85
C ALA A 296 -21.67 21.21 -24.39
N SER A 297 -21.55 22.35 -25.08
CA SER A 297 -21.64 22.41 -26.55
C SER A 297 -20.27 22.31 -27.23
N THR A 298 -19.22 22.77 -26.56
CA THR A 298 -17.83 22.68 -27.02
C THR A 298 -16.95 22.42 -25.81
N PRO A 299 -16.92 21.17 -25.30
CA PRO A 299 -16.19 20.80 -24.08
C PRO A 299 -14.72 21.18 -24.13
N GLU A 300 -14.10 21.20 -25.32
CA GLU A 300 -12.73 21.66 -25.56
C GLU A 300 -12.47 23.13 -25.15
N ASN A 301 -13.53 23.93 -25.02
CA ASN A 301 -13.48 25.32 -24.53
C ASN A 301 -13.88 25.46 -23.05
N GLY A 302 -14.27 24.37 -22.39
CA GLY A 302 -14.46 24.34 -20.94
C GLY A 302 -13.13 24.30 -20.19
N VAL A 303 -13.14 24.44 -18.86
CA VAL A 303 -11.96 24.24 -18.01
C VAL A 303 -12.31 23.28 -16.89
N ASP A 304 -11.66 22.13 -16.86
CA ASP A 304 -11.91 21.09 -15.86
C ASP A 304 -10.77 20.06 -15.81
N THR A 305 -10.86 19.13 -14.86
CA THR A 305 -10.04 17.91 -14.81
C THR A 305 -10.52 16.84 -15.79
N CYS A 306 -9.61 15.98 -16.23
CA CYS A 306 -9.92 14.86 -17.12
C CYS A 306 -9.15 13.57 -16.76
N HIS A 307 -9.25 12.53 -17.59
CA HIS A 307 -8.56 11.24 -17.40
C HIS A 307 -7.07 11.46 -17.12
N GLY A 308 -6.57 10.96 -15.99
CA GLY A 308 -5.21 11.19 -15.51
C GLY A 308 -5.05 12.24 -14.41
N ASP A 309 -6.02 13.15 -14.27
CA ASP A 309 -6.07 14.10 -13.14
C ASP A 309 -6.64 13.46 -11.87
N SER A 310 -7.29 12.30 -11.98
CA SER A 310 -7.80 11.52 -10.85
C SER A 310 -6.77 11.43 -9.71
N GLY A 311 -7.21 11.69 -8.49
CA GLY A 311 -6.35 11.78 -7.31
C GLY A 311 -5.61 13.11 -7.13
N GLY A 312 -5.64 13.98 -8.14
CA GLY A 312 -4.99 15.28 -8.14
C GLY A 312 -5.64 16.30 -7.20
N PRO A 313 -4.91 17.35 -6.82
CA PRO A 313 -5.41 18.38 -5.94
C PRO A 313 -6.25 19.45 -6.63
N ILE A 314 -7.20 19.98 -5.87
CA ILE A 314 -7.76 21.32 -6.06
C ILE A 314 -7.38 22.19 -4.85
N PHE A 315 -6.79 23.36 -5.11
CA PHE A 315 -6.26 24.26 -4.08
C PHE A 315 -7.07 25.56 -3.99
N VAL A 316 -7.33 26.01 -2.77
CA VAL A 316 -7.79 27.37 -2.46
C VAL A 316 -6.90 27.94 -1.36
N ASP A 317 -6.37 29.14 -1.58
CA ASP A 317 -5.47 29.82 -0.63
C ASP A 317 -4.29 28.94 -0.16
N GLY A 318 -3.72 28.16 -1.08
CA GLY A 318 -2.60 27.25 -0.81
C GLY A 318 -2.95 26.00 0.02
N LYS A 319 -4.24 25.76 0.29
CA LYS A 319 -4.74 24.54 0.94
C LYS A 319 -5.43 23.63 -0.05
N GLN A 320 -5.12 22.34 -0.03
CA GLN A 320 -5.84 21.35 -0.80
C GLN A 320 -7.21 21.10 -0.17
N ILE A 321 -8.27 21.41 -0.91
CA ILE A 321 -9.66 21.31 -0.45
C ILE A 321 -10.38 20.07 -1.01
N GLY A 322 -9.83 19.47 -2.06
CA GLY A 322 -10.40 18.30 -2.72
C GLY A 322 -9.36 17.38 -3.37
N VAL A 323 -9.80 16.17 -3.69
CA VAL A 323 -9.07 15.15 -4.46
C VAL A 323 -9.93 14.82 -5.69
N THR A 324 -9.41 15.01 -6.90
CA THR A 324 -10.14 14.73 -8.15
C THR A 324 -10.63 13.28 -8.16
N SER A 325 -11.91 13.05 -8.43
CA SER A 325 -12.54 11.73 -8.25
C SER A 325 -13.24 11.23 -9.50
N TRP A 326 -14.23 11.96 -10.01
CA TRP A 326 -14.98 11.54 -11.20
C TRP A 326 -15.58 12.74 -11.96
N GLY A 327 -15.97 12.48 -13.19
CA GLY A 327 -16.67 13.42 -14.07
C GLY A 327 -17.46 12.66 -15.13
N TYR A 328 -18.07 13.38 -16.07
CA TYR A 328 -18.68 12.79 -17.26
C TYR A 328 -17.77 12.99 -18.47
N ASP A 329 -17.81 12.02 -19.38
CA ASP A 329 -17.22 12.12 -20.70
C ASP A 329 -18.25 12.73 -21.68
N PRO A 330 -17.86 13.68 -22.54
CA PRO A 330 -16.55 14.33 -22.59
C PRO A 330 -16.26 15.20 -21.36
N CYS A 331 -15.00 15.22 -20.90
CA CYS A 331 -14.53 16.06 -19.81
C CYS A 331 -14.89 17.54 -20.03
N ALA A 332 -15.14 18.30 -18.96
CA ALA A 332 -15.64 19.67 -18.99
C ALA A 332 -16.99 19.88 -19.70
N SER A 333 -17.75 18.83 -20.01
CA SER A 333 -19.17 18.96 -20.39
C SER A 333 -20.07 19.32 -19.20
N THR A 334 -19.64 18.91 -18.00
CA THR A 334 -20.23 19.22 -16.68
C THR A 334 -19.11 19.56 -15.69
N TYR A 335 -19.43 19.83 -14.43
CA TYR A 335 -18.40 20.08 -13.42
C TYR A 335 -17.57 18.81 -13.11
N GLY A 336 -16.32 18.99 -12.71
CA GLY A 336 -15.52 17.92 -12.12
C GLY A 336 -15.96 17.69 -10.68
N VAL A 337 -15.99 16.44 -10.24
CA VAL A 337 -16.35 16.07 -8.87
C VAL A 337 -15.12 15.59 -8.12
N TYR A 338 -14.96 16.13 -6.91
CA TYR A 338 -13.81 15.90 -6.04
C TYR A 338 -14.28 15.32 -4.71
N ALA A 339 -13.53 14.37 -4.16
CA ALA A 339 -13.68 13.99 -2.76
C ALA A 339 -13.27 15.18 -1.87
N ARG A 340 -14.14 15.57 -0.94
CA ARG A 340 -13.95 16.75 -0.09
C ARG A 340 -12.95 16.46 1.04
N VAL A 341 -11.75 17.05 0.98
CA VAL A 341 -10.66 16.79 1.96
C VAL A 341 -11.08 17.07 3.39
N SER A 342 -11.90 18.11 3.63
CA SER A 342 -12.37 18.44 4.99
C SER A 342 -13.24 17.36 5.63
N SER A 343 -13.69 16.35 4.88
CA SER A 343 -14.41 15.19 5.41
C SER A 343 -13.48 14.07 5.89
N TYR A 344 -12.22 14.07 5.47
CA TYR A 344 -11.24 12.98 5.68
C TYR A 344 -9.94 13.42 6.36
N SER A 345 -9.74 14.73 6.56
CA SER A 345 -8.48 15.33 7.01
C SER A 345 -7.89 14.69 8.28
N ASN A 346 -8.73 14.34 9.26
CA ASN A 346 -8.28 13.67 10.47
C ASN A 346 -7.78 12.24 10.22
N ASP A 347 -8.48 11.49 9.36
CA ASP A 347 -8.12 10.11 9.02
C ASP A 347 -6.81 10.09 8.22
N ILE A 348 -6.68 11.00 7.23
CA ILE A 348 -5.45 11.21 6.46
C ILE A 348 -4.28 11.59 7.39
N LYS A 349 -4.48 12.53 8.32
CA LYS A 349 -3.44 12.95 9.29
C LYS A 349 -3.04 11.82 10.24
N ALA A 350 -3.99 10.99 10.66
CA ALA A 350 -3.69 9.82 11.49
C ALA A 350 -2.80 8.83 10.71
N ASP A 351 -3.10 8.60 9.43
CA ASP A 351 -2.29 7.74 8.56
C ASP A 351 -0.87 8.28 8.32
N ILE A 352 -0.71 9.59 8.10
CA ILE A 352 0.61 10.22 7.92
C ILE A 352 1.57 9.88 9.06
N THR A 353 1.06 9.84 10.29
CA THR A 353 1.87 9.59 11.50
C THR A 353 1.97 8.12 11.90
N ARG A 354 1.31 7.22 11.17
CA ARG A 354 1.30 5.80 11.51
C ARG A 354 2.68 5.19 11.25
N ASN A 355 3.11 4.30 12.14
CA ASN A 355 4.27 3.46 11.88
C ASN A 355 3.94 2.57 10.68
N GLY A 356 4.84 2.53 9.70
CA GLY A 356 4.63 1.73 8.50
C GLY A 356 4.34 0.28 8.87
N LEU A 357 3.25 -0.26 8.33
CA LEU A 357 3.01 -1.67 8.45
C LEU A 357 4.10 -2.45 7.72
N VAL A 358 4.39 -3.62 8.26
CA VAL A 358 5.06 -4.65 7.49
C VAL A 358 4.02 -5.30 6.58
N ASN A 359 3.54 -4.52 5.61
CA ASN A 359 2.67 -4.97 4.54
C ASN A 359 3.50 -5.79 3.57
N LEU A 360 2.96 -6.91 3.14
CA LEU A 360 3.72 -7.85 2.35
C LEU A 360 3.15 -7.91 0.96
N ASP A 361 3.84 -7.31 0.02
CA ASP A 361 3.34 -6.95 -1.30
C ASP A 361 4.38 -7.48 -2.28
N TRP A 362 4.08 -8.54 -3.02
CA TRP A 362 4.98 -9.23 -3.97
C TRP A 362 4.70 -8.82 -5.41
N THR A 363 3.44 -8.51 -5.73
CA THR A 363 3.02 -7.88 -6.97
C THR A 363 3.56 -6.45 -7.08
N GLY A 364 3.78 -5.76 -5.96
CA GLY A 364 4.20 -4.37 -5.93
C GLY A 364 3.05 -3.38 -6.09
N ASP A 365 1.81 -3.83 -5.96
CA ASP A 365 0.61 -2.99 -6.05
C ASP A 365 0.37 -2.15 -4.79
N GLY A 366 1.03 -2.51 -3.68
CA GLY A 366 0.87 -1.86 -2.39
C GLY A 366 -0.18 -2.55 -1.49
N HIS A 367 -0.61 -3.76 -1.83
CA HIS A 367 -1.57 -4.56 -1.06
C HIS A 367 -0.93 -5.84 -0.53
N SER A 368 -1.58 -6.48 0.46
CA SER A 368 -1.05 -7.72 1.02
C SER A 368 -1.21 -8.90 0.06
N ASP A 369 -0.11 -9.58 -0.20
CA ASP A 369 0.01 -10.90 -0.80
C ASP A 369 0.46 -11.93 0.24
N PHE A 370 0.09 -13.19 0.01
CA PHE A 370 0.60 -14.30 0.80
C PHE A 370 0.71 -15.58 0.01
N LEU A 371 1.21 -16.63 0.66
CA LEU A 371 1.50 -17.89 0.00
C LEU A 371 0.73 -19.05 0.61
N VAL A 372 0.27 -19.93 -0.26
CA VAL A 372 -0.40 -21.18 0.10
C VAL A 372 0.36 -22.36 -0.48
N ARG A 373 0.38 -23.49 0.24
CA ARG A 373 0.97 -24.74 -0.26
C ARG A 373 -0.12 -25.74 -0.61
N CYS A 374 -0.03 -26.25 -1.83
CA CYS A 374 -0.91 -27.29 -2.36
C CYS A 374 -0.74 -28.61 -1.60
N LYS A 375 -1.83 -29.05 -0.98
CA LYS A 375 -1.98 -30.39 -0.39
C LYS A 375 -2.17 -31.43 -1.48
N THR A 376 -3.04 -31.14 -2.44
CA THR A 376 -3.49 -32.03 -3.52
C THR A 376 -3.65 -31.25 -4.81
N THR A 377 -3.88 -31.93 -5.93
CA THR A 377 -4.27 -31.29 -7.18
C THR A 377 -5.67 -30.68 -7.08
N GLY A 378 -5.89 -29.55 -7.73
CA GLY A 378 -7.15 -28.82 -7.71
C GLY A 378 -7.12 -27.63 -8.66
N TRP A 379 -8.16 -26.79 -8.61
CA TRP A 379 -8.31 -25.63 -9.50
C TRP A 379 -7.13 -24.67 -9.43
N ALA A 380 -6.56 -24.46 -8.24
CA ALA A 380 -5.37 -23.63 -8.03
C ALA A 380 -4.05 -24.43 -7.94
N CYS A 381 -4.10 -25.76 -8.04
CA CYS A 381 -3.00 -26.63 -7.67
C CYS A 381 -2.72 -27.67 -8.75
N ALA A 382 -1.68 -27.44 -9.56
CA ALA A 382 -1.25 -28.43 -10.57
C ALA A 382 -0.62 -29.70 -9.96
N ALA A 383 -0.04 -29.61 -8.76
CA ALA A 383 0.54 -30.74 -8.04
C ALA A 383 0.66 -30.46 -6.53
N SER A 384 0.70 -31.52 -5.73
CA SER A 384 1.01 -31.42 -4.30
C SER A 384 2.42 -30.86 -4.06
N GLY A 385 2.58 -30.04 -3.03
CA GLY A 385 3.85 -29.41 -2.66
C GLY A 385 4.28 -28.23 -3.53
N ARG A 386 3.41 -27.77 -4.43
CA ARG A 386 3.56 -26.46 -5.05
C ARG A 386 3.23 -25.37 -4.05
N VAL A 387 3.92 -24.24 -4.17
CA VAL A 387 3.59 -23.00 -3.49
C VAL A 387 2.97 -22.04 -4.50
N VAL A 388 1.85 -21.45 -4.13
CA VAL A 388 1.01 -20.56 -4.96
C VAL A 388 0.93 -19.23 -4.22
N MET A 389 1.09 -18.12 -4.94
CA MET A 389 0.83 -16.79 -4.39
C MET A 389 -0.64 -16.43 -4.57
N VAL A 390 -1.19 -15.84 -3.52
CA VAL A 390 -2.53 -15.28 -3.49
C VAL A 390 -2.36 -13.77 -3.41
N SER A 391 -2.85 -13.07 -4.42
CA SER A 391 -2.76 -11.63 -4.49
C SER A 391 -3.95 -10.98 -3.83
N GLY A 392 -3.68 -10.00 -2.97
CA GLY A 392 -4.71 -9.15 -2.38
C GLY A 392 -5.13 -8.06 -3.36
N SER A 393 -6.39 -7.67 -3.34
CA SER A 393 -6.82 -6.41 -3.98
C SER A 393 -6.70 -5.22 -3.03
N GLY A 394 -6.45 -5.46 -1.74
CA GLY A 394 -6.45 -4.40 -0.74
C GLY A 394 -7.82 -3.82 -0.41
N LEU A 395 -8.91 -4.36 -0.97
CA LEU A 395 -10.27 -3.93 -0.65
C LEU A 395 -11.14 -5.14 -0.34
N GLY A 396 -11.37 -5.40 0.96
CA GLY A 396 -12.26 -6.47 1.39
C GLY A 396 -13.73 -6.29 0.95
N THR A 397 -14.08 -5.09 0.46
CA THR A 397 -15.39 -4.68 -0.05
C THR A 397 -15.42 -4.55 -1.56
N ASP A 398 -14.52 -5.19 -2.31
CA ASP A 398 -14.44 -5.12 -3.78
C ASP A 398 -15.46 -6.00 -4.53
N GLY A 399 -16.06 -6.98 -3.84
CA GLY A 399 -16.94 -7.98 -4.46
C GLY A 399 -16.24 -9.32 -4.71
N PHE A 400 -14.91 -9.34 -4.79
CA PHE A 400 -14.06 -10.53 -4.82
C PHE A 400 -13.66 -11.03 -3.43
N GLY A 401 -13.99 -10.27 -2.38
CA GLY A 401 -13.59 -10.61 -1.02
C GLY A 401 -12.15 -10.20 -0.70
N GLY A 402 -11.55 -9.34 -1.52
CA GLY A 402 -10.18 -8.89 -1.34
C GLY A 402 -9.13 -9.75 -2.03
N ILE A 403 -9.50 -10.82 -2.76
CA ILE A 403 -8.56 -11.67 -3.52
C ILE A 403 -8.60 -11.25 -4.99
N SER A 404 -7.50 -10.66 -5.49
CA SER A 404 -7.38 -10.21 -6.88
C SER A 404 -6.89 -11.32 -7.81
N GLY A 405 -6.19 -12.34 -7.30
CA GLY A 405 -5.72 -13.43 -8.15
C GLY A 405 -4.94 -14.52 -7.44
N TYR A 406 -4.63 -15.55 -8.22
CA TYR A 406 -3.78 -16.67 -7.82
C TYR A 406 -2.70 -16.89 -8.85
N ASP A 407 -1.44 -16.74 -8.45
CA ASP A 407 -0.31 -17.02 -9.33
C ASP A 407 0.15 -18.46 -9.17
N PHE A 408 -0.18 -19.26 -10.18
CA PHE A 408 0.11 -20.69 -10.22
C PHE A 408 1.56 -20.99 -10.64
N GLY A 409 2.33 -20.02 -11.12
CA GLY A 409 3.68 -20.21 -11.67
C GLY A 409 4.83 -19.98 -10.68
N SER A 410 4.64 -19.12 -9.68
CA SER A 410 5.75 -18.34 -9.13
C SER A 410 6.79 -19.12 -8.31
N PHE A 411 6.46 -20.23 -7.63
CA PHE A 411 7.40 -20.84 -6.66
C PHE A 411 7.73 -22.31 -6.89
N GLY A 412 7.18 -22.92 -7.94
CA GLY A 412 7.47 -24.30 -8.33
C GLY A 412 7.07 -25.36 -7.28
N GLY A 413 7.56 -26.59 -7.47
CA GLY A 413 7.31 -27.74 -6.58
C GLY A 413 8.49 -28.06 -5.67
N GLY A 414 8.34 -29.07 -4.80
CA GLY A 414 9.42 -29.57 -3.93
C GLY A 414 9.40 -29.03 -2.49
N TRP A 415 8.42 -28.19 -2.14
CA TRP A 415 8.28 -27.60 -0.81
C TRP A 415 7.73 -28.58 0.26
N ASN A 416 7.35 -29.80 -0.14
CA ASN A 416 6.90 -30.86 0.75
C ASN A 416 7.98 -31.37 1.72
N ILE A 417 9.25 -31.10 1.44
CA ILE A 417 10.36 -31.46 2.33
C ILE A 417 10.39 -30.63 3.62
N TYR A 418 9.65 -29.52 3.65
CA TYR A 418 9.61 -28.60 4.78
C TYR A 418 8.40 -28.84 5.68
N THR A 419 8.67 -28.85 6.97
CA THR A 419 7.68 -28.99 8.05
C THR A 419 7.07 -27.65 8.44
N LYS A 420 7.80 -26.55 8.22
CA LYS A 420 7.36 -25.18 8.44
C LYS A 420 7.92 -24.28 7.35
N LEU A 421 7.09 -23.39 6.85
CA LEU A 421 7.46 -22.25 6.02
C LEU A 421 7.00 -21.00 6.77
N MET A 422 7.83 -19.98 6.80
CA MET A 422 7.55 -18.72 7.45
C MET A 422 8.13 -17.60 6.62
N ARG A 423 7.43 -16.48 6.65
CA ARG A 423 7.85 -15.26 6.01
C ARG A 423 8.73 -14.41 6.93
N VAL A 424 9.75 -13.76 6.37
CA VAL A 424 10.55 -12.75 7.07
C VAL A 424 10.84 -11.58 6.14
N THR A 425 10.83 -10.35 6.66
CA THR A 425 10.80 -9.16 5.80
C THR A 425 12.15 -8.58 5.46
N SER A 426 13.15 -8.75 6.32
CA SER A 426 14.55 -8.51 5.95
C SER A 426 15.51 -9.21 6.92
N TRP A 427 15.76 -10.49 6.68
CA TRP A 427 16.62 -11.29 7.56
C TRP A 427 18.06 -10.76 7.63
N ASN A 428 18.53 -10.20 6.51
CA ASN A 428 19.88 -9.70 6.31
C ASN A 428 19.90 -8.19 5.99
N ASN A 429 18.91 -7.44 6.49
CA ASN A 429 18.79 -5.98 6.41
C ASN A 429 18.94 -5.38 4.99
N ASP A 430 18.64 -6.18 3.97
CA ASP A 430 18.55 -5.80 2.56
C ASP A 430 17.23 -5.14 2.19
N LYS A 431 16.30 -5.04 3.16
CA LYS A 431 14.90 -4.60 2.99
C LYS A 431 14.08 -5.47 2.02
N LYS A 432 14.56 -6.69 1.72
CA LYS A 432 13.89 -7.64 0.84
C LYS A 432 13.28 -8.80 1.62
N PRO A 433 12.06 -9.24 1.28
CA PRO A 433 11.45 -10.40 1.92
C PRO A 433 12.27 -11.67 1.64
N SER A 434 12.15 -12.64 2.54
CA SER A 434 12.70 -13.98 2.40
C SER A 434 11.74 -15.01 2.99
N ILE A 435 11.90 -16.26 2.59
CA ILE A 435 11.24 -17.39 3.25
C ILE A 435 12.24 -18.08 4.17
N ILE A 436 11.85 -18.30 5.42
CA ILE A 436 12.52 -19.20 6.34
C ILE A 436 11.77 -20.53 6.36
N ALA A 437 12.50 -21.61 6.07
CA ALA A 437 11.96 -22.96 5.98
C ALA A 437 12.67 -23.90 6.96
N ARG A 438 11.90 -24.75 7.66
CA ARG A 438 12.43 -25.82 8.51
C ARG A 438 12.17 -27.18 7.90
N ASP A 439 13.23 -27.93 7.63
CA ASP A 439 13.12 -29.31 7.13
C ASP A 439 12.79 -30.32 8.25
N ALA A 440 12.52 -31.57 7.89
CA ALA A 440 12.19 -32.62 8.85
C ALA A 440 13.35 -33.00 9.80
N ASN A 441 14.60 -32.71 9.41
CA ASN A 441 15.80 -32.97 10.19
C ASN A 441 16.16 -31.82 11.15
N GLY A 442 15.33 -30.76 11.19
CA GLY A 442 15.59 -29.58 12.01
C GLY A 442 16.63 -28.63 11.41
N GLY A 443 16.98 -28.78 10.13
CA GLY A 443 17.71 -27.77 9.37
C GLY A 443 16.83 -26.55 9.12
N LEU A 444 17.37 -25.36 9.36
CA LEU A 444 16.72 -24.10 9.08
C LEU A 444 17.39 -23.44 7.87
N TRP A 445 16.58 -23.03 6.90
CA TRP A 445 17.02 -22.54 5.61
C TRP A 445 16.40 -21.19 5.31
N GLN A 446 17.19 -20.27 4.75
CA GLN A 446 16.73 -19.03 4.16
C GLN A 446 16.66 -19.20 2.64
N TYR A 447 15.53 -18.83 2.07
CA TYR A 447 15.34 -18.60 0.65
C TYR A 447 15.27 -17.10 0.44
N LYS A 448 16.35 -16.54 -0.11
CA LYS A 448 16.37 -15.14 -0.55
C LYS A 448 15.65 -15.04 -1.87
N ILE A 449 14.86 -13.98 -2.02
CA ILE A 449 14.14 -13.72 -3.26
C ILE A 449 15.05 -12.93 -4.19
N ASP A 450 15.04 -13.32 -5.45
CA ASP A 450 15.58 -12.56 -6.56
C ASP A 450 14.44 -11.69 -7.12
N GLU A 451 14.38 -10.44 -6.65
CA GLU A 451 13.32 -9.50 -7.06
C GLU A 451 13.42 -9.12 -8.54
N ASP A 452 14.60 -9.30 -9.15
CA ASP A 452 14.88 -9.03 -10.56
C ASP A 452 14.64 -10.26 -11.45
N ALA A 453 14.13 -11.38 -10.91
CA ALA A 453 13.91 -12.60 -11.67
C ALA A 453 12.79 -12.40 -12.70
N THR A 454 13.16 -11.97 -13.90
CA THR A 454 12.26 -11.78 -15.05
C THR A 454 11.94 -13.08 -15.80
N ASP A 455 12.18 -14.27 -15.23
CA ASP A 455 11.95 -15.55 -15.92
C ASP A 455 10.87 -16.36 -15.20
N ALA A 456 9.71 -16.51 -15.85
CA ALA A 456 8.58 -17.32 -15.39
C ALA A 456 8.93 -18.82 -15.20
N ASN A 457 10.12 -19.27 -15.61
CA ASN A 457 10.58 -20.66 -15.51
C ASN A 457 11.55 -20.94 -14.35
N ASN A 458 12.12 -19.93 -13.69
CA ASN A 458 12.95 -20.11 -12.50
C ASN A 458 12.15 -19.72 -11.26
N ALA A 459 12.24 -20.55 -10.21
CA ALA A 459 11.80 -20.09 -8.90
C ALA A 459 12.57 -18.79 -8.58
N PRO A 460 11.91 -17.71 -8.13
CA PRO A 460 12.50 -16.39 -7.90
C PRO A 460 13.34 -16.41 -6.62
N PHE A 461 14.01 -17.53 -6.34
CA PHE A 461 14.84 -17.70 -5.18
C PHE A 461 16.26 -17.99 -5.60
N TYR A 462 17.19 -17.29 -4.96
CA TYR A 462 18.56 -17.71 -4.91
C TYR A 462 18.66 -19.12 -4.28
N PRO A 463 19.77 -19.85 -4.53
CA PRO A 463 20.04 -21.11 -3.84
C PRO A 463 19.86 -20.97 -2.32
N ARG A 464 19.09 -21.88 -1.72
CA ARG A 464 18.80 -21.83 -0.28
C ARG A 464 20.08 -21.80 0.57
N ILE A 465 20.08 -20.99 1.60
CA ILE A 465 21.19 -20.82 2.54
C ILE A 465 20.83 -21.51 3.85
N LYS A 466 21.69 -22.38 4.37
CA LYS A 466 21.47 -22.98 5.69
C LYS A 466 21.82 -21.97 6.77
N ILE A 467 20.85 -21.58 7.59
CA ILE A 467 21.01 -20.60 8.67
C ILE A 467 20.96 -21.23 10.07
N GLY A 468 20.65 -22.52 10.18
CA GLY A 468 20.62 -23.19 11.48
C GLY A 468 20.43 -24.70 11.41
N SER A 469 20.60 -25.37 12.56
CA SER A 469 20.38 -26.81 12.76
C SER A 469 19.82 -27.07 14.16
N GLY A 470 19.17 -28.22 14.37
CA GLY A 470 18.60 -28.59 15.68
C GLY A 470 17.24 -27.96 16.00
N TRP A 471 16.60 -27.31 15.03
CA TRP A 471 15.31 -26.62 15.21
C TRP A 471 14.11 -27.56 15.36
N ASN A 472 14.33 -28.87 15.27
CA ASN A 472 13.34 -29.90 15.62
C ASN A 472 13.15 -30.04 17.14
N MET A 473 13.97 -29.39 17.97
CA MET A 473 13.72 -29.25 19.41
C MET A 473 12.45 -28.43 19.73
N PHE A 474 11.99 -27.62 18.77
CA PHE A 474 10.76 -26.84 18.87
C PHE A 474 9.61 -27.55 18.16
N ASN A 475 8.44 -27.63 18.79
CA ASN A 475 7.25 -28.15 18.12
C ASN A 475 6.59 -27.10 17.22
N ASP A 476 6.86 -25.82 17.45
CA ASP A 476 6.43 -24.72 16.60
C ASP A 476 7.48 -23.60 16.57
N ILE A 477 7.58 -22.92 15.43
CA ILE A 477 8.47 -21.78 15.21
C ILE A 477 7.72 -20.73 14.40
N MET A 478 7.99 -19.45 14.66
CA MET A 478 7.38 -18.32 13.95
C MET A 478 8.30 -17.11 13.94
N VAL A 479 8.18 -16.28 12.91
CA VAL A 479 8.96 -15.04 12.76
C VAL A 479 8.29 -13.91 13.54
N THR A 480 9.09 -13.05 14.16
CA THR A 480 8.66 -11.83 14.84
C THR A 480 9.45 -10.65 14.30
N ASN A 481 8.81 -9.82 13.49
CA ASN A 481 9.48 -8.77 12.71
C ASN A 481 10.14 -7.66 13.55
N ASN A 482 9.62 -7.35 14.75
CA ASN A 482 10.16 -6.29 15.61
C ASN A 482 9.91 -6.58 17.10
N TRP A 483 10.34 -7.76 17.58
CA TRP A 483 10.13 -8.15 18.98
C TRP A 483 10.95 -7.30 19.95
N MET A 484 12.16 -6.93 19.53
CA MET A 484 13.16 -6.22 20.32
C MET A 484 13.11 -4.70 20.17
N GLY A 485 12.18 -4.16 19.37
CA GLY A 485 12.05 -2.72 19.11
C GLY A 485 13.19 -2.12 18.27
N ASP A 486 14.08 -2.95 17.73
CA ASP A 486 15.26 -2.54 16.96
C ASP A 486 15.04 -2.62 15.44
N GLY A 487 13.82 -2.91 15.00
CA GLY A 487 13.45 -3.04 13.59
C GLY A 487 13.94 -4.34 12.93
N MET A 488 14.60 -5.23 13.66
CA MET A 488 15.16 -6.47 13.12
C MET A 488 14.23 -7.67 13.35
N PRO A 489 14.09 -8.57 12.36
CA PRO A 489 13.31 -9.77 12.54
C PRO A 489 14.01 -10.76 13.49
N ASN A 490 13.19 -11.51 14.22
CA ASN A 490 13.61 -12.52 15.19
C ASN A 490 12.83 -13.80 14.95
N LEU A 491 13.34 -14.94 15.41
CA LEU A 491 12.66 -16.21 15.37
C LEU A 491 12.26 -16.64 16.78
N MET A 492 10.98 -16.91 16.96
CA MET A 492 10.42 -17.43 18.19
C MET A 492 10.18 -18.92 18.04
N GLY A 493 10.49 -19.70 19.08
CA GLY A 493 10.30 -21.14 19.11
C GLY A 493 9.58 -21.59 20.37
N ARG A 494 8.58 -22.46 20.21
CA ARG A 494 7.90 -23.15 21.32
C ARG A 494 8.40 -24.58 21.43
N LYS A 495 8.85 -24.96 22.63
CA LYS A 495 9.23 -26.34 22.93
C LYS A 495 8.01 -27.20 23.30
N PRO A 496 8.08 -28.53 23.18
CA PRO A 496 7.02 -29.44 23.61
C PRO A 496 6.57 -29.29 25.06
N ASN A 497 7.49 -28.89 25.96
CA ASN A 497 7.19 -28.62 27.37
C ASN A 497 6.53 -27.25 27.63
N GLY A 498 6.22 -26.48 26.58
CA GLY A 498 5.56 -25.18 26.69
C GLY A 498 6.50 -24.02 27.05
N GLU A 499 7.82 -24.19 27.02
CA GLU A 499 8.74 -23.06 27.05
C GLU A 499 8.70 -22.30 25.72
N LEU A 500 8.77 -20.96 25.80
CA LEU A 500 8.88 -20.07 24.65
C LEU A 500 10.25 -19.39 24.65
N TRP A 501 10.91 -19.42 23.51
CA TRP A 501 12.27 -18.94 23.31
C TRP A 501 12.33 -17.96 22.14
N ILE A 502 13.15 -16.93 22.25
CA ILE A 502 13.41 -15.94 21.19
C ILE A 502 14.87 -16.00 20.75
N TYR A 503 15.08 -15.95 19.44
CA TYR A 503 16.38 -15.87 18.79
C TYR A 503 16.39 -14.64 17.87
N THR A 504 17.28 -13.70 18.14
CA THR A 504 17.44 -12.42 17.48
C THR A 504 18.44 -12.53 16.33
N SER A 505 18.08 -11.99 15.17
CA SER A 505 18.99 -11.85 14.02
C SER A 505 20.10 -10.84 14.34
N ASP A 506 21.24 -10.97 13.65
CA ASP A 506 22.28 -9.94 13.61
C ASP A 506 22.08 -8.91 12.48
N GLY A 507 21.05 -9.10 11.65
CA GLY A 507 20.77 -8.26 10.48
C GLY A 507 21.73 -8.47 9.32
N MET A 508 22.65 -9.43 9.40
CA MET A 508 23.63 -9.78 8.36
C MET A 508 23.41 -11.21 7.83
N GLY A 509 22.31 -11.84 8.23
CA GLY A 509 21.95 -13.22 7.86
C GLY A 509 22.32 -14.28 8.91
N GLY A 510 22.92 -13.86 10.03
CA GLY A 510 23.31 -14.72 11.15
C GLY A 510 22.48 -14.48 12.41
N TRP A 511 23.03 -14.89 13.56
CA TRP A 511 22.35 -14.83 14.85
C TRP A 511 23.14 -13.97 15.83
N LYS A 512 22.46 -13.00 16.43
CA LYS A 512 23.01 -12.19 17.53
C LYS A 512 23.03 -12.94 18.86
N ASN A 513 22.07 -13.85 19.09
CA ASN A 513 21.99 -14.71 20.28
C ASN A 513 21.80 -16.20 19.88
N PRO A 514 22.82 -16.88 19.36
CA PRO A 514 22.67 -18.24 18.81
C PRO A 514 22.19 -19.30 19.82
N SER A 515 22.30 -19.03 21.13
CA SER A 515 21.76 -19.91 22.19
C SER A 515 20.28 -19.68 22.52
N GLY A 516 19.68 -18.61 21.99
CA GLY A 516 18.32 -18.18 22.29
C GLY A 516 18.15 -17.66 23.72
N THR A 517 17.00 -17.04 23.97
CA THR A 517 16.62 -16.53 25.28
C THR A 517 15.23 -17.03 25.63
N LYS A 518 15.07 -17.65 26.80
CA LYS A 518 13.74 -18.07 27.28
C LYS A 518 12.95 -16.85 27.72
N ILE A 519 11.76 -16.67 27.15
CA ILE A 519 10.89 -15.51 27.39
C ILE A 519 9.54 -15.89 28.03
N GLY A 520 9.27 -17.19 28.19
CA GLY A 520 8.03 -17.63 28.83
C GLY A 520 7.94 -19.14 29.05
N THR A 521 6.95 -19.53 29.84
CA THR A 521 6.58 -20.92 30.16
C THR A 521 5.06 -21.07 30.12
N GLY A 522 4.55 -22.30 30.05
CA GLY A 522 3.10 -22.56 30.07
C GLY A 522 2.39 -22.42 28.71
N TRP A 523 3.14 -22.17 27.63
CA TRP A 523 2.60 -22.00 26.27
C TRP A 523 2.09 -23.30 25.63
N GLY A 524 2.23 -24.43 26.33
CA GLY A 524 1.62 -25.71 25.97
C GLY A 524 0.09 -25.70 26.10
N MET A 525 -0.50 -24.70 26.76
CA MET A 525 -1.96 -24.57 26.86
C MET A 525 -2.64 -24.14 25.56
N PHE A 526 -1.88 -23.63 24.60
CA PHE A 526 -2.38 -23.24 23.28
C PHE A 526 -2.15 -24.36 22.26
N ASN A 527 -3.15 -24.68 21.44
CA ASN A 527 -2.95 -25.62 20.33
C ASN A 527 -2.36 -24.94 19.09
N THR A 528 -2.52 -23.63 18.97
CA THR A 528 -1.98 -22.82 17.87
C THR A 528 -1.48 -21.48 18.41
N ILE A 529 -0.32 -21.05 17.91
CA ILE A 529 0.24 -19.71 18.15
C ILE A 529 0.65 -19.09 16.82
N LEU A 530 0.52 -17.77 16.68
CA LEU A 530 1.00 -17.04 15.49
C LEU A 530 1.27 -15.57 15.82
N THR A 531 2.10 -14.94 15.01
CA THR A 531 2.57 -13.56 15.18
C THR A 531 2.03 -12.67 14.07
N PRO A 532 0.89 -12.00 14.26
CA PRO A 532 0.23 -11.30 13.17
C PRO A 532 0.98 -10.05 12.70
N GLY A 533 1.82 -9.45 13.56
CA GLY A 533 2.43 -8.16 13.30
C GLY A 533 2.10 -7.16 14.40
N SER A 534 2.15 -5.87 14.03
CA SER A 534 1.80 -4.76 14.90
C SER A 534 0.28 -4.58 14.98
N TRP A 535 -0.39 -5.46 15.71
CA TRP A 535 -1.84 -5.42 15.91
C TRP A 535 -2.34 -4.12 16.57
N GLN A 536 -1.49 -3.47 17.37
CA GLN A 536 -1.84 -2.23 18.09
C GLN A 536 -1.40 -0.95 17.36
N GLY A 537 -0.85 -1.07 16.14
CA GLY A 537 -0.34 0.07 15.39
C GLY A 537 0.84 0.81 16.06
N ASP A 538 1.39 0.27 17.15
CA ASP A 538 2.49 0.86 17.92
C ASP A 538 3.87 0.48 17.37
N GLY A 539 3.92 -0.34 16.32
CA GLY A 539 5.13 -0.83 15.69
C GLY A 539 5.75 -2.05 16.39
N PHE A 540 5.16 -2.54 17.48
CA PHE A 540 5.65 -3.70 18.23
C PHE A 540 4.89 -4.98 17.90
N GLN A 541 5.59 -6.10 18.00
CA GLN A 541 5.01 -7.39 17.65
C GLN A 541 3.96 -7.89 18.65
N THR A 542 2.91 -8.50 18.10
CA THR A 542 1.87 -9.22 18.83
C THR A 542 2.03 -10.73 18.64
N LEU A 543 1.65 -11.50 19.64
CA LEU A 543 1.53 -12.95 19.60
C LEU A 543 0.10 -13.34 19.96
N LEU A 544 -0.53 -14.11 19.09
CA LEU A 544 -1.84 -14.69 19.32
C LEU A 544 -1.70 -16.15 19.73
N GLY A 545 -2.53 -16.58 20.69
CA GLY A 545 -2.62 -17.96 21.14
C GLY A 545 -4.06 -18.43 21.16
N ARG A 546 -4.36 -19.52 20.44
CA ARG A 546 -5.67 -20.19 20.48
C ARG A 546 -5.63 -21.39 21.42
N LYS A 547 -6.57 -21.46 22.35
CA LYS A 547 -6.78 -22.64 23.21
C LYS A 547 -7.59 -23.72 22.48
N PRO A 548 -7.51 -25.00 22.89
CA PRO A 548 -8.32 -26.07 22.32
C PRO A 548 -9.84 -25.81 22.37
N ASP A 549 -10.31 -25.07 23.37
CA ASP A 549 -11.72 -24.66 23.52
C ASP A 549 -12.13 -23.48 22.62
N GLY A 550 -11.20 -22.97 21.81
CA GLY A 550 -11.44 -21.90 20.85
C GLY A 550 -11.36 -20.48 21.39
N ARG A 551 -10.94 -20.28 22.65
CA ARG A 551 -10.60 -18.93 23.12
C ARG A 551 -9.32 -18.44 22.47
N LEU A 552 -9.35 -17.23 21.92
CA LEU A 552 -8.21 -16.55 21.32
C LEU A 552 -7.67 -15.49 22.27
N TYR A 553 -6.37 -15.52 22.52
CA TYR A 553 -5.66 -14.61 23.41
C TYR A 553 -4.61 -13.81 22.64
N MET A 554 -4.44 -12.55 23.02
CA MET A 554 -3.46 -11.61 22.49
C MET A 554 -2.41 -11.28 23.56
N TYR A 555 -1.15 -11.31 23.17
CA TYR A 555 0.00 -10.93 23.99
C TYR A 555 0.91 -10.00 23.20
N ASN A 556 1.25 -8.85 23.74
CA ASN A 556 2.06 -7.84 23.07
C ASN A 556 3.48 -7.83 23.62
N SER A 557 4.43 -7.58 22.74
CA SER A 557 5.79 -7.24 23.12
C SER A 557 5.83 -5.88 23.82
N ASN A 558 6.79 -5.70 24.72
CA ASN A 558 7.13 -4.38 25.27
C ASN A 558 8.23 -3.66 24.45
N GLY A 559 8.62 -4.21 23.30
CA GLY A 559 9.70 -3.67 22.47
C GLY A 559 11.09 -3.80 23.10
N ALA A 560 11.25 -4.60 24.16
CA ALA A 560 12.50 -4.79 24.88
C ALA A 560 12.76 -6.28 25.19
N GLY A 561 12.18 -7.18 24.40
CA GLY A 561 12.31 -8.63 24.56
C GLY A 561 11.36 -9.27 25.59
N GLY A 562 10.51 -8.48 26.24
CA GLY A 562 9.54 -8.93 27.24
C GLY A 562 8.09 -8.73 26.79
N TRP A 563 7.17 -8.74 27.76
CA TRP A 563 5.74 -8.65 27.54
C TRP A 563 5.17 -7.35 28.11
N GLN A 564 4.28 -6.70 27.36
CA GLN A 564 3.49 -5.58 27.86
C GLN A 564 2.32 -6.08 28.73
N ASN A 565 1.66 -7.17 28.31
CA ASN A 565 0.53 -7.79 29.01
C ASN A 565 0.80 -9.29 29.27
N PRO A 566 1.65 -9.64 30.24
CA PRO A 566 2.11 -11.03 30.45
C PRO A 566 1.00 -12.04 30.78
N SER A 567 -0.17 -11.60 31.23
CA SER A 567 -1.34 -12.47 31.48
C SER A 567 -2.17 -12.77 30.23
N GLY A 568 -1.92 -12.07 29.12
CA GLY A 568 -2.70 -12.14 27.90
C GLY A 568 -4.10 -11.54 28.02
N THR A 569 -4.62 -11.04 26.91
CA THR A 569 -5.98 -10.50 26.80
C THR A 569 -6.80 -11.45 25.94
N GLN A 570 -7.96 -11.93 26.42
CA GLN A 570 -8.84 -12.70 25.54
C GLN A 570 -9.53 -11.76 24.55
N ILE A 571 -9.34 -12.00 23.26
CA ILE A 571 -9.87 -11.17 22.17
C ILE A 571 -10.92 -11.88 21.31
N GLY A 572 -11.16 -13.18 21.57
CA GLY A 572 -12.17 -13.93 20.83
C GLY A 572 -12.52 -15.29 21.45
N SER A 573 -13.56 -15.91 20.90
CA SER A 573 -14.05 -17.26 21.22
C SER A 573 -14.59 -17.94 19.97
N GLY A 574 -14.73 -19.26 19.96
CA GLY A 574 -15.26 -19.99 18.80
C GLY A 574 -14.21 -20.31 17.72
N TRP A 575 -12.94 -19.96 17.94
CA TRP A 575 -11.86 -20.12 16.94
C TRP A 575 -11.45 -21.59 16.70
N GLN A 576 -11.98 -22.55 17.45
CA GLN A 576 -11.79 -23.98 17.19
C GLN A 576 -12.46 -24.44 15.89
N MET A 577 -13.35 -23.61 15.31
CA MET A 577 -13.95 -23.85 14.00
C MET A 577 -12.96 -23.79 12.83
N PHE A 578 -11.82 -23.12 13.01
CA PHE A 578 -10.78 -22.99 11.99
C PHE A 578 -9.78 -24.13 12.09
N THR A 579 -9.45 -24.75 10.96
CA THR A 579 -8.36 -25.73 10.88
C THR A 579 -7.01 -25.01 10.93
N THR A 580 -6.94 -23.84 10.28
CA THR A 580 -5.82 -22.91 10.34
C THR A 580 -6.32 -21.47 10.37
N PHE A 581 -5.57 -20.58 11.01
CA PHE A 581 -5.76 -19.15 10.89
C PHE A 581 -4.40 -18.47 10.79
N MET A 582 -4.35 -17.35 10.10
CA MET A 582 -3.13 -16.61 9.80
C MET A 582 -3.39 -15.11 9.80
N SER A 583 -2.33 -14.35 9.59
CA SER A 583 -2.37 -12.91 9.36
C SER A 583 -1.93 -12.67 7.92
N PRO A 584 -2.84 -12.30 6.99
CA PRO A 584 -2.44 -11.93 5.64
C PRO A 584 -1.58 -10.65 5.61
N GLY A 585 -1.76 -9.77 6.57
CA GLY A 585 -1.21 -8.41 6.55
C GLY A 585 -2.37 -7.42 6.59
N ASP A 586 -2.24 -6.31 5.87
CA ASP A 586 -3.33 -5.37 5.61
C ASP A 586 -4.12 -5.80 4.38
N TRP A 587 -5.21 -6.51 4.61
CA TRP A 587 -5.98 -7.15 3.55
C TRP A 587 -7.14 -6.28 3.07
N ASN A 588 -7.75 -5.50 3.96
CA ASN A 588 -8.80 -4.56 3.63
C ASN A 588 -8.28 -3.15 3.29
N GLY A 589 -6.97 -2.94 3.28
CA GLY A 589 -6.34 -1.69 2.85
C GLY A 589 -6.58 -0.55 3.82
N ASP A 590 -6.76 -0.82 5.12
CA ASP A 590 -6.83 0.23 6.14
C ASP A 590 -5.48 0.50 6.81
N ASP A 591 -4.40 -0.06 6.24
CA ASP A 591 -3.05 -0.05 6.78
C ASP A 591 -3.08 -0.47 8.27
N MET A 592 -3.92 -1.48 8.58
CA MET A 592 -3.93 -2.28 9.80
C MET A 592 -3.75 -3.77 9.51
N ILE A 593 -3.36 -4.55 10.52
CA ILE A 593 -3.22 -6.00 10.37
C ILE A 593 -4.58 -6.69 10.51
N ASP A 594 -4.88 -7.62 9.61
CA ASP A 594 -6.07 -8.46 9.61
C ASP A 594 -5.78 -9.91 9.98
N LEU A 595 -6.84 -10.69 10.24
CA LEU A 595 -6.75 -12.15 10.32
C LEU A 595 -7.62 -12.84 9.28
N MET A 596 -7.14 -14.00 8.87
CA MET A 596 -7.87 -14.91 8.01
C MET A 596 -7.96 -16.29 8.67
N GLY A 597 -9.13 -16.93 8.57
CA GLY A 597 -9.37 -18.28 9.08
C GLY A 597 -9.92 -19.19 7.99
N VAL A 598 -9.36 -20.39 7.87
CA VAL A 598 -9.84 -21.42 6.95
C VAL A 598 -10.56 -22.50 7.75
N LYS A 599 -11.80 -22.77 7.38
CA LYS A 599 -12.61 -23.81 8.00
C LYS A 599 -12.27 -25.19 7.43
N SER A 600 -12.73 -26.23 8.13
CA SER A 600 -12.60 -27.61 7.65
C SER A 600 -13.48 -27.95 6.45
N ASP A 601 -14.34 -27.04 5.99
CA ASP A 601 -15.12 -27.15 4.75
C ASP A 601 -14.45 -26.40 3.58
N GLY A 602 -13.35 -25.69 3.82
CA GLY A 602 -12.64 -24.88 2.81
C GLY A 602 -13.11 -23.44 2.74
N THR A 603 -14.11 -23.03 3.53
CA THR A 603 -14.54 -21.62 3.61
C THR A 603 -13.45 -20.78 4.26
N VAL A 604 -13.14 -19.66 3.63
CA VAL A 604 -12.19 -18.65 4.12
C VAL A 604 -12.96 -17.47 4.70
N ARG A 605 -12.58 -17.04 5.90
CA ARG A 605 -13.16 -15.84 6.54
C ARG A 605 -12.08 -14.82 6.88
N LEU A 606 -12.33 -13.57 6.52
CA LEU A 606 -11.53 -12.40 6.88
C LEU A 606 -12.12 -11.74 8.14
N TYR A 607 -11.24 -11.33 9.05
CA TYR A 607 -11.56 -10.59 10.27
C TYR A 607 -10.70 -9.33 10.31
N THR A 608 -11.33 -8.17 10.20
CA THR A 608 -10.64 -6.89 10.13
C THR A 608 -10.49 -6.23 11.49
N THR A 609 -9.39 -5.50 11.68
CA THR A 609 -9.05 -4.91 12.99
C THR A 609 -8.94 -3.40 12.92
N ASN A 610 -9.15 -2.73 14.04
CA ASN A 610 -9.05 -1.27 14.09
C ASN A 610 -7.62 -0.77 14.35
N GLY A 611 -6.62 -1.66 14.31
CA GLY A 611 -5.24 -1.37 14.66
C GLY A 611 -5.02 -0.90 16.10
N LYS A 612 -5.99 -1.08 16.99
CA LYS A 612 -5.98 -0.63 18.40
C LYS A 612 -6.44 -1.76 19.32
N ALA A 613 -6.07 -3.00 19.00
CA ALA A 613 -6.50 -4.20 19.72
C ALA A 613 -8.01 -4.49 19.71
N GLY A 614 -8.78 -3.88 18.80
CA GLY A 614 -10.20 -4.15 18.60
C GLY A 614 -10.51 -4.67 17.19
N TRP A 615 -11.69 -5.25 17.03
CA TRP A 615 -12.23 -5.67 15.75
C TRP A 615 -13.01 -4.54 15.09
N ILE A 616 -12.91 -4.42 13.76
CA ILE A 616 -13.89 -3.69 12.94
C ILE A 616 -15.04 -4.65 12.62
N ASP A 617 -14.73 -5.82 12.05
CA ASP A 617 -15.67 -6.94 11.88
C ASP A 617 -15.22 -8.19 12.65
N GLY A 618 -15.83 -8.40 13.82
CA GLY A 618 -15.61 -9.59 14.64
C GLY A 618 -16.45 -10.82 14.23
N ALA A 619 -17.42 -10.66 13.32
CA ALA A 619 -18.23 -11.77 12.81
C ALA A 619 -17.49 -12.52 11.68
N GLY A 620 -16.68 -11.79 10.93
CA GLY A 620 -15.80 -12.25 9.88
C GLY A 620 -16.54 -12.53 8.58
N LYS A 621 -16.17 -11.82 7.51
CA LYS A 621 -16.75 -11.96 6.18
C LYS A 621 -16.23 -13.22 5.49
N VAL A 622 -17.10 -13.95 4.78
CA VAL A 622 -16.64 -15.00 3.87
C VAL A 622 -16.04 -14.32 2.64
N ILE A 623 -14.78 -14.64 2.36
CA ILE A 623 -14.05 -14.04 1.23
C ILE A 623 -13.68 -15.05 0.15
N ASP A 624 -13.70 -16.35 0.48
CA ASP A 624 -13.43 -17.41 -0.51
C ASP A 624 -13.92 -18.79 -0.04
N THR A 625 -13.90 -19.78 -0.93
CA THR A 625 -14.28 -21.18 -0.69
C THR A 625 -13.31 -22.17 -1.33
N ASP A 626 -13.47 -23.47 -1.05
CA ASP A 626 -12.70 -24.55 -1.66
C ASP A 626 -11.20 -24.64 -1.30
N TRP A 627 -10.79 -24.02 -0.18
CA TRP A 627 -9.41 -24.03 0.31
C TRP A 627 -8.93 -25.35 0.94
N GLN A 628 -9.73 -26.41 0.83
CA GLN A 628 -9.38 -27.78 1.27
C GLN A 628 -8.14 -28.33 0.56
N ILE A 629 -7.84 -27.77 -0.60
CA ILE A 629 -6.73 -28.15 -1.46
C ILE A 629 -5.38 -27.63 -0.95
N PHE A 630 -5.37 -26.74 0.06
CA PHE A 630 -4.17 -26.23 0.70
C PHE A 630 -3.95 -26.88 2.07
N ASP A 631 -2.70 -27.16 2.44
CA ASP A 631 -2.37 -27.70 3.77
C ASP A 631 -1.63 -26.69 4.67
N ARG A 632 -1.11 -25.61 4.09
CA ARG A 632 -0.39 -24.54 4.77
C ARG A 632 -0.66 -23.22 4.06
N VAL A 633 -0.74 -22.17 4.86
CA VAL A 633 -0.75 -20.77 4.42
C VAL A 633 0.32 -20.05 5.24
N PHE A 634 1.12 -19.19 4.63
CA PHE A 634 2.31 -18.59 5.26
C PHE A 634 2.61 -17.19 4.77
#